data_AF-A0A8C2Y423-F1
#
_entry.id   AF-A0A8C2Y423-F1
#
_cell.length_a   1.000
_cell.length_b   1.000
_cell.length_c   1.000
_cell.angle_alpha   90.00
_cell.angle_beta   90.00
_cell.angle_gamma   90.00
#
_symmetry.space_group_name_H-M   'P 1'
#
loop_
_entity.id
_entity.type
_entity.pdbx_description
1 polymer ?
#
loop_
_entity_poly.entity_id
_entity_poly.type
_entity_poly.pdbx_seq_one_letter_code
_entity_poly.pdbx_strand_id
1 'polypeptide(L)'
;MWTLALGGIFLAAVEACVFCRFPDRELSGRLARLCSQMEVQWKDCEVSWTFSAFALDDASLNKITEKTHRVLRVVEIKGSLYSLPSYWQWLQKTKLLEYNREALCPPACRGSTILYNCSTCQGFEVYCWPRKRCFPGSHDLWEARILLLFVCGTALLLGVPSLAVEYNHFRAKSDL
;
A
#
# COMPACT_ATOMS: atom_id res chain seq x y z
N MET A 1 -34.31 42.35 -0.04
CA MET A 1 -33.75 41.26 0.78
C MET A 1 -32.59 40.65 0.03
N TRP A 2 -31.36 40.96 0.43
CA TRP A 2 -30.15 40.34 -0.14
C TRP A 2 -29.55 39.44 0.95
N THR A 3 -29.60 38.13 0.74
CA THR A 3 -29.03 37.13 1.64
C THR A 3 -27.52 37.08 1.46
N LEU A 4 -26.78 37.46 2.49
CA LEU A 4 -25.35 37.20 2.60
C LEU A 4 -25.15 35.69 2.78
N ALA A 5 -24.65 35.02 1.75
CA ALA A 5 -24.16 33.65 1.86
C ALA A 5 -22.81 33.69 2.59
N LEU A 6 -22.83 33.48 3.90
CA LEU A 6 -21.63 33.20 4.70
C LEU A 6 -21.08 31.83 4.27
N GLY A 7 -20.21 31.84 3.27
CA GLY A 7 -19.37 30.70 2.93
C GLY A 7 -18.36 30.47 4.05
N GLY A 8 -18.73 29.62 5.01
CA GLY A 8 -17.81 29.17 6.04
C GLY A 8 -16.68 28.37 5.40
N ILE A 9 -15.46 28.90 5.47
CA ILE A 9 -14.24 28.15 5.20
C ILE A 9 -14.12 27.16 6.38
N PHE A 10 -14.52 25.91 6.16
CA PHE A 10 -14.17 24.85 7.09
C PHE A 10 -12.65 24.72 7.11
N LEU A 11 -12.03 25.21 8.18
CA LEU A 11 -10.64 24.91 8.50
C LEU A 11 -10.57 23.40 8.66
N ALA A 12 -10.05 22.70 7.64
CA ALA A 12 -9.73 21.29 7.76
C ALA A 12 -8.72 21.16 8.90
N ALA A 13 -9.16 20.61 10.02
CA ALA A 13 -8.25 20.25 11.10
C ALA A 13 -7.17 19.35 10.48
N VAL A 14 -5.90 19.70 10.70
CA VAL A 14 -4.76 18.90 10.24
C VAL A 14 -4.72 17.65 11.11
N GLU A 15 -5.54 16.68 10.77
CA GLU A 15 -5.63 15.41 11.46
C GLU A 15 -5.02 14.31 10.59
N ALA A 16 -4.24 13.44 11.23
CA ALA A 16 -3.68 12.28 10.56
C ALA A 16 -4.80 11.44 9.94
N CYS A 17 -4.57 10.89 8.74
CA CYS A 17 -5.49 9.97 8.06
C CYS A 17 -6.03 8.84 8.97
N VAL A 18 -5.21 8.39 9.93
CA VAL A 18 -5.54 7.33 10.90
C VAL A 18 -6.67 7.73 11.86
N PHE A 19 -6.83 9.03 12.12
CA PHE A 19 -7.80 9.57 13.09
C PHE A 19 -9.10 10.04 12.44
N CYS A 20 -9.02 10.62 11.25
CA CYS A 20 -10.18 11.25 10.61
C CYS A 20 -11.07 10.24 9.86
N ARG A 21 -10.53 9.12 9.36
CA ARG A 21 -11.30 8.18 8.52
C ARG A 21 -12.22 7.26 9.33
N PHE A 22 -11.82 6.93 10.56
CA PHE A 22 -12.52 6.00 11.44
C PHE A 22 -12.67 6.59 12.85
N PRO A 23 -13.54 7.61 13.02
CA PRO A 23 -13.64 8.38 14.26
C PRO A 23 -14.24 7.60 15.44
N ASP A 24 -14.98 6.52 15.19
CA ASP A 24 -15.74 5.74 16.20
C ASP A 24 -14.88 5.18 17.35
N ARG A 25 -13.55 5.17 17.19
CA ARG A 25 -12.60 4.63 18.17
C ARG A 25 -12.00 5.68 19.10
N GLU A 26 -12.35 6.95 18.90
CA GLU A 26 -11.85 8.12 19.64
C GLU A 26 -10.32 8.13 19.83
N LEU A 27 -9.59 7.69 18.80
CA LEU A 27 -8.14 7.51 18.89
C LEU A 27 -7.41 8.82 19.21
N SER A 28 -7.84 9.92 18.58
CA SER A 28 -7.26 11.26 18.79
C SER A 28 -7.35 11.69 20.25
N GLY A 29 -8.55 11.68 20.84
CA GLY A 29 -8.74 12.09 22.24
C GLY A 29 -8.03 11.19 23.25
N ARG A 30 -7.99 9.87 22.99
CA ARG A 30 -7.26 8.91 23.84
C ARG A 30 -5.76 9.15 23.77
N LEU A 31 -5.24 9.39 22.57
CA LEU A 31 -3.84 9.69 22.36
C LEU A 31 -3.43 11.01 23.01
N ALA A 32 -4.22 12.07 22.86
CA ALA A 32 -3.98 13.36 23.53
C ALA A 32 -3.84 13.20 25.05
N ARG A 33 -4.72 12.39 25.66
CA ARG A 33 -4.66 12.08 27.10
C ARG A 33 -3.40 11.30 27.50
N LEU A 34 -2.92 10.37 26.65
CA LEU A 34 -1.69 9.62 26.93
C LEU A 34 -0.43 10.48 26.68
N CYS A 35 -0.47 11.35 25.68
CA CYS A 35 0.62 12.27 25.36
C CYS A 35 0.80 13.33 26.45
N SER A 36 -0.27 13.86 27.04
CA SER A 36 -0.16 14.81 28.16
C SER A 36 0.51 14.20 29.40
N GLN A 37 0.38 12.88 29.59
CA GLN A 37 1.08 12.16 30.66
C GLN A 37 2.57 11.92 30.36
N MET A 38 2.97 11.98 29.09
CA MET A 38 4.35 11.73 28.63
C MET A 38 5.10 13.00 28.23
N GLU A 39 4.53 14.19 28.37
CA GLU A 39 5.10 15.44 27.86
C GLU A 39 6.56 15.68 28.32
N VAL A 40 6.92 15.21 29.52
CA VAL A 40 8.28 15.29 30.06
C VAL A 40 9.27 14.36 29.35
N GLN A 41 8.83 13.18 28.90
CA GLN A 41 9.67 12.17 28.22
C GLN A 41 9.58 12.26 26.68
N TRP A 42 8.48 12.77 26.15
CA TRP A 42 8.21 12.90 24.72
C TRP A 42 7.54 14.24 24.42
N LYS A 43 8.38 15.27 24.30
CA LYS A 43 8.00 16.69 24.25
C LYS A 43 7.06 17.07 23.09
N ASP A 44 7.07 16.28 22.01
CA ASP A 44 6.23 16.49 20.82
C ASP A 44 5.37 15.26 20.50
N CYS A 45 4.87 14.58 21.53
CA CYS A 45 4.10 13.35 21.38
C CYS A 45 2.95 13.53 20.38
N GLU A 46 2.05 14.49 20.58
CA GLU A 46 0.86 14.68 19.74
C GLU A 46 1.20 15.06 18.28
N VAL A 47 2.13 16.00 18.10
CA VAL A 47 2.57 16.47 16.77
C VAL A 47 3.21 15.34 15.95
N SER A 48 3.88 14.40 16.62
CA SER A 48 4.52 13.26 15.98
C SER A 48 3.54 12.33 15.24
N TRP A 49 2.25 12.37 15.56
CA TRP A 49 1.22 11.51 14.97
C TRP A 49 0.55 12.07 13.71
N THR A 50 1.00 13.21 13.19
CA THR A 50 0.39 13.85 12.00
C THR A 50 0.63 13.09 10.70
N PHE A 51 1.70 12.28 10.59
CA PHE A 51 2.03 11.44 9.42
C PHE A 51 1.89 12.12 8.04
N SER A 52 2.10 13.43 7.98
CA SER A 52 1.78 14.27 6.80
C SER A 52 2.49 13.86 5.51
N ALA A 53 3.60 13.13 5.60
CA ALA A 53 4.35 12.61 4.46
C ALA A 53 3.73 11.37 3.80
N PHE A 54 2.67 10.79 4.37
CA PHE A 54 2.11 9.53 3.91
C PHE A 54 0.72 9.70 3.28
N ALA A 55 0.39 8.76 2.40
CA ALA A 55 -0.94 8.54 1.91
C ALA A 55 -1.22 7.03 1.89
N LEU A 56 -2.43 6.63 2.28
CA LEU A 56 -2.79 5.23 2.49
C LEU A 56 -4.16 4.93 1.88
N ASP A 57 -4.34 3.70 1.41
CA ASP A 57 -5.65 3.21 0.99
C ASP A 57 -6.54 2.86 2.20
N ASP A 58 -7.83 2.71 1.95
CA ASP A 58 -8.85 2.48 2.98
C ASP A 58 -8.60 1.20 3.79
N ALA A 59 -8.12 0.11 3.16
CA ALA A 59 -7.87 -1.15 3.84
C ALA A 59 -6.65 -1.05 4.76
N SER A 60 -5.59 -0.38 4.31
CA SER A 60 -4.41 -0.11 5.14
C SER A 60 -4.73 0.82 6.31
N LEU A 61 -5.53 1.86 6.08
CA LEU A 61 -6.01 2.74 7.14
C LEU A 61 -6.78 1.97 8.20
N ASN A 62 -7.76 1.16 7.80
CA ASN A 62 -8.54 0.37 8.73
C ASN A 62 -7.66 -0.56 9.59
N LYS A 63 -6.67 -1.23 8.97
CA LYS A 63 -5.70 -2.08 9.69
C LYS A 63 -4.89 -1.29 10.72
N ILE A 64 -4.42 -0.09 10.36
CA ILE A 64 -3.63 0.76 11.26
C ILE A 64 -4.48 1.31 12.38
N THR A 65 -5.68 1.79 12.08
CA THR A 65 -6.64 2.29 13.06
C THR A 65 -6.99 1.19 14.07
N GLU A 66 -7.28 -0.04 13.60
CA GLU A 66 -7.48 -1.21 14.44
C GLU A 66 -6.28 -1.53 15.33
N LYS A 67 -5.08 -1.58 14.73
CA LYS A 67 -3.85 -1.89 15.47
C LYS A 67 -3.57 -0.84 16.54
N THR A 68 -3.69 0.44 16.19
CA THR A 68 -3.49 1.57 17.10
C THR A 68 -4.51 1.52 18.23
N HIS A 69 -5.79 1.29 17.92
CA HIS A 69 -6.83 1.09 18.92
C HIS A 69 -6.46 0.03 19.96
N ARG A 70 -6.00 -1.14 19.50
CA ARG A 70 -5.60 -2.24 20.38
C ARG A 70 -4.37 -1.91 21.21
N VAL A 71 -3.36 -1.26 20.62
CA VAL A 71 -2.15 -0.87 21.35
C VAL A 71 -2.45 0.17 22.42
N LEU A 72 -3.22 1.21 22.10
CA LEU A 72 -3.64 2.20 23.08
C LEU A 72 -4.44 1.56 24.23
N ARG A 73 -5.30 0.57 23.93
CA ARG A 73 -6.01 -0.20 24.97
C ARG A 73 -5.07 -0.95 25.90
N VAL A 74 -4.03 -1.60 25.36
CA VAL A 74 -3.04 -2.31 26.18
C VAL A 74 -2.25 -1.34 27.06
N VAL A 75 -1.88 -0.18 26.52
CA VAL A 75 -1.17 0.87 27.26
C VAL A 75 -2.03 1.40 28.41
N GLU A 76 -3.31 1.69 28.16
CA GLU A 76 -4.28 2.12 29.17
C GLU A 76 -4.44 1.08 30.29
N ILE A 77 -4.59 -0.20 29.94
CA ILE A 77 -4.78 -1.28 30.93
C ILE A 77 -3.52 -1.50 31.77
N LYS A 78 -2.34 -1.49 31.14
CA LYS A 78 -1.07 -1.74 31.84
C LYS A 78 -0.55 -0.51 32.59
N GLY A 79 -1.04 0.68 32.28
CA GLY A 79 -0.52 1.95 32.80
C GLY A 79 0.93 2.26 32.39
N SER A 80 1.50 1.50 31.45
CA SER A 80 2.90 1.64 31.01
C SER A 80 2.98 2.33 29.66
N LEU A 81 3.40 3.59 29.68
CA LEU A 81 3.50 4.45 28.50
C LEU A 81 4.77 4.20 27.65
N TYR A 82 5.75 3.49 28.21
CA TYR A 82 7.05 3.23 27.56
C TYR A 82 6.97 2.53 26.19
N SER A 83 5.93 1.74 25.93
CA SER A 83 5.78 1.07 24.64
C SER A 83 5.27 1.98 23.52
N LEU A 84 4.72 3.15 23.84
CA LEU A 84 4.08 4.01 22.86
C LEU A 84 5.08 4.68 21.90
N PRO A 85 6.24 5.22 22.35
CA PRO A 85 7.27 5.72 21.43
C PRO A 85 7.81 4.64 20.50
N SER A 86 8.07 3.43 21.01
CA SER A 86 8.54 2.31 20.18
C SER A 86 7.50 1.88 19.13
N TYR A 87 6.22 1.86 19.52
CA TYR A 87 5.13 1.58 18.60
C TYR A 87 5.02 2.65 17.51
N TRP A 88 5.10 3.92 17.88
CA TRP A 88 5.09 5.03 16.94
C TRP A 88 6.25 4.96 15.94
N GLN A 89 7.48 4.71 16.42
CA GLN A 89 8.65 4.58 15.55
C GLN A 89 8.48 3.44 14.53
N TRP A 90 8.00 2.28 14.99
CA TRP A 90 7.70 1.15 14.11
C TRP A 90 6.60 1.48 13.09
N LEU A 91 5.53 2.17 13.54
CA LEU A 91 4.44 2.57 12.67
C LEU A 91 4.94 3.49 11.55
N GLN A 92 5.68 4.53 11.91
CA GLN A 92 6.18 5.54 10.96
C GLN A 92 7.23 4.98 10.00
N LYS A 93 8.26 4.29 10.51
CA LYS A 93 9.41 3.88 9.71
C LYS A 93 9.20 2.60 8.94
N THR A 94 8.29 1.75 9.38
CA THR A 94 8.10 0.42 8.80
C THR A 94 6.71 0.30 8.19
N LYS A 95 5.65 0.38 9.00
CA LYS A 95 4.32 -0.01 8.51
C LYS A 95 3.66 0.97 7.56
N LEU A 96 3.79 2.27 7.78
CA LEU A 96 3.25 3.26 6.85
C LEU A 96 3.94 3.18 5.49
N LEU A 97 5.26 2.95 5.47
CA LEU A 97 6.03 2.79 4.24
C LEU A 97 5.65 1.51 3.48
N GLU A 98 5.52 0.39 4.21
CA GLU A 98 5.10 -0.91 3.66
C GLU A 98 3.72 -0.80 3.01
N TYR A 99 2.73 -0.27 3.73
CA TYR A 99 1.36 -0.16 3.21
C TYR A 99 1.23 0.82 2.05
N ASN A 100 1.93 1.96 2.08
CA ASN A 100 1.93 2.89 0.95
C ASN A 100 2.48 2.19 -0.31
N ARG A 101 3.59 1.43 -0.17
CA ARG A 101 4.13 0.65 -1.28
C ARG A 101 3.18 -0.46 -1.73
N GLU A 102 2.59 -1.22 -0.81
CA GLU A 102 1.63 -2.29 -1.13
C GLU A 102 0.43 -1.75 -1.92
N ALA A 103 -0.14 -0.63 -1.47
CA ALA A 103 -1.30 -0.01 -2.11
C ALA A 103 -1.03 0.40 -3.56
N LEU A 104 0.20 0.81 -3.88
CA LEU A 104 0.61 1.29 -5.19
C LEU A 104 1.06 0.18 -6.14
N CYS A 105 1.23 -1.04 -5.65
CA CYS A 105 1.83 -2.15 -6.40
C CYS A 105 0.79 -3.22 -6.81
N PRO A 106 0.97 -3.90 -7.96
CA PRO A 106 0.17 -5.07 -8.29
C PRO A 106 0.44 -6.23 -7.30
N PRO A 107 -0.56 -7.06 -6.95
CA PRO A 107 -1.93 -7.11 -7.49
C PRO A 107 -2.95 -6.22 -6.75
N ALA A 108 -2.54 -5.52 -5.68
CA ALA A 108 -3.43 -4.67 -4.90
C ALA A 108 -3.94 -3.49 -5.73
N CYS A 109 -3.06 -2.90 -6.54
CA CYS A 109 -3.38 -1.81 -7.43
C CYS A 109 -3.84 -2.30 -8.82
N ARG A 110 -5.06 -1.92 -9.25
CA ARG A 110 -5.68 -2.34 -10.52
C ARG A 110 -5.82 -1.17 -11.50
N GLY A 111 -4.69 -0.61 -11.91
CA GLY A 111 -4.61 0.56 -12.81
C GLY A 111 -4.47 1.88 -12.03
N SER A 112 -5.43 2.17 -11.16
CA SER A 112 -5.37 3.25 -10.18
C SER A 112 -5.90 2.77 -8.81
N THR A 113 -5.62 3.54 -7.77
CA THR A 113 -6.15 3.35 -6.42
C THR A 113 -6.43 4.70 -5.78
N ILE A 114 -7.31 4.73 -4.77
CA ILE A 114 -7.57 5.94 -3.98
C ILE A 114 -6.69 5.88 -2.74
N LEU A 115 -5.86 6.91 -2.56
CA LEU A 115 -5.12 7.13 -1.33
C LEU A 115 -5.68 8.33 -0.59
N TYR A 116 -5.65 8.29 0.72
CA TYR A 116 -6.02 9.42 1.57
C TYR A 116 -4.77 10.12 2.07
N ASN A 117 -4.71 11.43 1.83
CA ASN A 117 -3.61 12.27 2.30
C ASN A 117 -3.68 12.38 3.83
N CYS A 118 -2.61 11.98 4.52
CA CYS A 118 -2.58 12.01 5.97
C CYS A 118 -2.46 13.41 6.57
N SER A 119 -2.24 14.46 5.78
CA SER A 119 -2.30 15.84 6.28
C SER A 119 -3.68 16.49 6.15
N THR A 120 -4.44 16.16 5.11
CA THR A 120 -5.75 16.81 4.82
C THR A 120 -6.94 15.89 4.97
N CYS A 121 -6.72 14.59 5.21
CA CYS A 121 -7.73 13.52 5.17
C CYS A 121 -8.47 13.38 3.82
N GLN A 122 -8.02 14.05 2.76
CA GLN A 122 -8.69 14.01 1.47
C GLN A 122 -8.24 12.80 0.66
N GLY A 123 -9.21 12.09 0.09
CA GLY A 123 -8.97 11.03 -0.88
C GLY A 123 -8.58 11.60 -2.24
N PHE A 124 -7.57 11.03 -2.88
CA PHE A 124 -7.14 11.36 -4.23
C PHE A 124 -6.77 10.10 -5.00
N GLU A 125 -7.06 10.10 -6.29
CA GLU A 125 -6.74 8.98 -7.17
C GLU A 125 -5.27 9.04 -7.61
N VAL A 126 -4.61 7.89 -7.56
CA VAL A 126 -3.22 7.72 -8.01
C VAL A 126 -3.10 6.52 -8.92
N TYR A 127 -2.29 6.65 -9.97
CA TYR A 127 -1.95 5.54 -10.84
C TYR A 127 -0.95 4.59 -10.18
N CYS A 128 -1.11 3.30 -10.46
CA CYS A 128 -0.23 2.26 -9.91
C CYS A 128 1.22 2.44 -10.36
N TRP A 129 2.14 2.02 -9.51
CA TRP A 129 3.56 2.01 -9.85
C TRP A 129 3.89 0.90 -10.86
N PRO A 130 4.87 1.15 -11.75
CA PRO A 130 5.40 0.11 -12.62
C PRO A 130 6.00 -1.04 -11.81
N ARG A 131 5.86 -2.27 -12.33
CA ARG A 131 6.33 -3.48 -11.65
C ARG A 131 7.81 -3.43 -11.28
N LYS A 132 8.67 -2.85 -12.13
CA LYS A 132 10.10 -2.67 -11.85
C LYS A 132 10.39 -1.80 -10.62
N ARG A 133 9.55 -0.78 -10.35
CA ARG A 133 9.67 0.04 -9.12
C ARG A 133 9.23 -0.75 -7.89
N CYS A 134 8.19 -1.57 -8.03
CA CYS A 134 7.67 -2.39 -6.94
C CYS A 134 8.56 -3.57 -6.58
N PHE A 135 9.14 -4.25 -7.57
CA PHE A 135 9.89 -5.49 -7.41
C PHE A 135 11.18 -5.44 -8.26
N PRO A 136 12.24 -4.79 -7.77
CA PRO A 136 13.52 -4.77 -8.47
C PRO A 136 14.05 -6.21 -8.61
N GLY A 137 14.27 -6.66 -9.85
CA GLY A 137 14.72 -8.03 -10.16
C GLY A 137 13.62 -9.02 -10.53
N SER A 138 12.33 -8.66 -10.46
CA SER A 138 11.29 -9.49 -11.07
C SER A 138 11.28 -9.27 -12.59
N HIS A 139 11.41 -10.33 -13.38
CA HIS A 139 11.18 -10.25 -14.82
C HIS A 139 9.72 -9.83 -15.08
N ASP A 140 9.53 -8.89 -16.00
CA ASP A 140 8.19 -8.55 -16.44
C ASP A 140 7.58 -9.78 -17.11
N LEU A 141 6.29 -10.03 -16.87
CA LEU A 141 5.54 -11.09 -17.55
C LEU A 141 5.64 -10.97 -19.07
N TRP A 142 5.88 -9.75 -19.57
CA TRP A 142 6.16 -9.47 -20.97
C TRP A 142 7.48 -10.09 -21.46
N GLU A 143 8.55 -9.97 -20.68
CA GLU A 143 9.85 -10.60 -20.99
C GLU A 143 9.71 -12.13 -20.96
N ALA A 144 9.01 -12.69 -19.96
CA ALA A 144 8.73 -14.13 -19.91
C ALA A 144 7.89 -14.61 -21.11
N ARG A 145 6.89 -13.81 -21.53
CA ARG A 145 6.07 -14.10 -22.71
C ARG A 145 6.88 -14.08 -24.00
N ILE A 146 7.79 -13.12 -24.17
CA ILE A 146 8.70 -13.06 -25.32
C ILE A 146 9.59 -14.29 -25.36
N LEU A 147 10.20 -14.66 -24.23
CA LEU A 147 11.06 -15.84 -24.15
C LEU A 147 10.31 -17.13 -24.49
N LEU A 148 9.08 -17.29 -23.97
CA LEU A 148 8.23 -18.44 -24.30
C LEU A 148 7.87 -18.48 -25.80
N LEU A 149 7.51 -17.35 -26.39
CA LEU A 149 7.26 -17.28 -27.84
C LEU A 149 8.50 -17.67 -28.64
N PHE A 150 9.68 -17.27 -28.20
CA PHE A 150 10.93 -17.61 -28.86
C PHE A 150 11.23 -19.11 -28.77
N VAL A 151 11.10 -19.70 -27.58
CA VAL A 151 11.32 -21.14 -27.35
C VAL A 151 10.29 -21.99 -28.11
N CYS A 152 9.01 -21.60 -28.11
CA CYS A 152 7.98 -22.27 -28.90
C CYS A 152 8.28 -22.15 -30.41
N GLY A 153 8.71 -20.96 -30.86
CA GLY A 153 9.09 -20.72 -32.24
C GLY A 153 10.25 -21.62 -32.69
N THR A 154 11.31 -21.73 -31.89
CA THR A 154 12.45 -22.60 -32.22
C THR A 154 12.07 -24.09 -32.20
N ALA A 155 11.26 -24.52 -31.24
CA ALA A 155 10.76 -25.89 -31.17
C ALA A 155 9.93 -26.26 -32.41
N LEU A 156 9.04 -25.37 -32.87
CA LEU A 156 8.27 -25.59 -34.09
C LEU A 156 9.14 -25.60 -35.35
N LEU A 157 10.08 -24.65 -35.45
CA LEU A 157 10.97 -24.55 -36.61
C LEU A 157 11.93 -25.75 -36.73
N LEU A 158 12.32 -26.38 -35.64
CA LEU A 158 13.18 -27.56 -35.67
C LEU A 158 12.36 -28.87 -35.71
N GLY A 159 11.24 -28.91 -35.00
CA GLY A 159 10.40 -30.10 -34.90
C GLY A 159 9.64 -30.43 -36.18
N VAL A 160 9.06 -29.42 -36.85
CA VAL A 160 8.26 -29.64 -38.07
C VAL A 160 9.10 -30.19 -39.22
N PRO A 161 10.31 -29.67 -39.53
CA PRO A 161 11.16 -30.26 -40.56
C PRO A 161 11.64 -31.66 -40.21
N SER A 162 12.03 -31.93 -38.95
CA SER A 162 12.42 -33.28 -38.52
C SER A 162 11.29 -34.28 -38.75
N LEU A 163 10.06 -33.93 -38.35
CA LEU A 163 8.89 -34.77 -38.58
C LEU A 163 8.61 -34.98 -40.07
N ALA A 164 8.75 -33.93 -40.90
CA ALA A 164 8.55 -34.03 -42.34
C ALA A 164 9.61 -34.94 -43.00
N VAL A 165 10.86 -34.85 -42.56
CA VAL A 165 11.95 -35.71 -43.04
C VAL A 165 11.70 -37.16 -42.65
N GLU A 166 11.36 -37.43 -41.39
CA GLU A 166 11.03 -38.78 -40.91
C GLU A 166 9.84 -39.37 -41.67
N TYR A 167 8.76 -38.61 -41.83
CA TYR A 167 7.58 -39.04 -42.58
C TYR A 167 7.91 -39.42 -44.02
N ASN A 168 8.68 -38.59 -44.74
CA ASN A 168 9.09 -38.87 -46.10
C ASN A 168 10.03 -40.08 -46.19
N HIS A 169 10.92 -40.26 -45.21
CA HIS A 169 11.80 -41.42 -45.14
C HIS A 169 11.02 -42.73 -44.95
N PHE A 170 10.05 -42.75 -44.04
CA PHE A 170 9.19 -43.92 -43.84
C PHE A 170 8.31 -44.21 -45.06
N ARG A 171 7.78 -43.17 -45.71
CA ARG A 171 6.99 -43.32 -46.95
C ARG A 171 7.81 -43.94 -48.08
N ALA A 172 9.04 -43.46 -48.28
CA ALA A 172 9.94 -44.03 -49.27
C ALA A 172 10.32 -45.49 -49.00
N LYS A 173 10.34 -45.91 -47.72
CA LYS A 173 10.59 -47.30 -47.32
C LYS A 173 9.36 -48.20 -47.47
N SER A 174 8.15 -47.68 -47.35
CA SER A 174 6.91 -48.47 -47.55
C SER A 174 6.55 -48.67 -49.02
N ASP A 175 7.06 -47.83 -49.91
CA ASP A 175 6.84 -47.91 -51.36
C ASP A 175 7.87 -48.83 -52.08
N LEU A 176 8.78 -49.49 -51.33
CA LEU A 176 9.80 -50.42 -51.81
C LEU A 176 9.48 -51.86 -51.36
#